data_AF-A0A349KL10-F1
#
_entry.id   AF-A0A349KL10-F1
#
_cell.length_a   1.000
_cell.length_b   1.000
_cell.length_c   1.000
_cell.angle_alpha   90.00
_cell.angle_beta   90.00
_cell.angle_gamma   90.00
#
_symmetry.space_group_name_H-M   'P 1'
#
loop_
_entity.id
_entity.type
_entity.pdbx_description
1 polymer ?
#
loop_
_entity_poly.entity_id
_entity_poly.type
_entity_poly.pdbx_seq_one_letter_code
_entity_poly.pdbx_strand_id
1 'polypeptide(L)'
;MFDVALSDGRKVNPTTGKAPLVGNSVNLETLKYSNDIGAIELSAVWTDPEFDQSQNAFYYARVLENPTCRWSTWDAIRAGVSPRSDLKKTLQERAWTSPIQYQPGGS
;
A
#
# COMPACT_ATOMS: atom_id res chain seq x y z
N MET A 1 11.40 -4.14 7.64
CA MET A 1 10.02 -3.91 7.16
C MET A 1 9.71 -4.89 6.03
N PHE A 2 8.73 -5.75 6.28
CA PHE A 2 8.37 -6.89 5.46
C PHE A 2 7.03 -6.65 4.74
N ASP A 3 6.94 -7.12 3.50
CA ASP A 3 5.68 -7.18 2.77
C ASP A 3 5.12 -8.60 2.92
N VAL A 4 3.89 -8.73 3.45
CA VAL A 4 3.37 -10.02 3.96
C VAL A 4 2.12 -10.53 3.24
N ALA A 5 1.31 -9.61 2.70
CA ALA A 5 0.09 -9.92 1.96
C ALA A 5 0.01 -9.03 0.72
N LEU A 6 -0.34 -9.62 -0.41
CA LEU A 6 -0.46 -8.92 -1.69
C LEU A 6 -1.75 -9.35 -2.38
N SER A 7 -2.42 -8.39 -3.02
CA SER A 7 -3.57 -8.68 -3.89
C SER A 7 -3.16 -9.42 -5.16
N ASP A 8 -4.14 -10.01 -5.85
CA ASP A 8 -4.03 -10.54 -7.21
C ASP A 8 -2.99 -11.67 -7.38
N GLY A 9 -2.74 -12.44 -6.31
CA GLY A 9 -1.78 -13.54 -6.33
C GLY A 9 -0.32 -13.11 -6.56
N ARG A 10 -0.03 -11.81 -6.41
CA ARG A 10 1.34 -11.27 -6.50
C ARG A 10 2.21 -11.88 -5.41
N LYS A 11 3.49 -12.06 -5.74
CA LYS A 11 4.46 -12.66 -4.82
C LYS A 11 5.57 -11.68 -4.49
N VAL A 12 6.01 -11.73 -3.24
CA VAL A 12 7.21 -11.04 -2.77
C VAL A 12 8.42 -11.61 -3.51
N ASN A 13 9.36 -10.75 -3.88
CA ASN A 13 10.63 -11.19 -4.42
C ASN A 13 11.42 -11.92 -3.30
N PRO A 14 11.78 -13.19 -3.47
CA PRO A 14 12.42 -13.98 -2.40
C PRO A 14 13.84 -13.51 -2.06
N THR A 15 14.49 -12.78 -2.97
CA THR A 15 15.84 -12.23 -2.75
C THR A 15 15.81 -10.89 -2.03
N THR A 16 14.83 -10.03 -2.33
CA THR A 16 14.77 -8.67 -1.75
C THR A 16 13.77 -8.51 -0.62
N GLY A 17 12.85 -9.48 -0.46
CA GLY A 17 11.76 -9.39 0.50
C GLY A 17 10.74 -8.29 0.20
N LYS A 18 10.69 -7.79 -1.05
CA LYS A 18 9.81 -6.69 -1.47
C LYS A 18 8.70 -7.13 -2.41
N ALA A 19 7.52 -6.54 -2.22
CA ALA A 19 6.41 -6.63 -3.15
C ALA A 19 6.72 -5.86 -4.44
N PRO A 20 6.27 -6.35 -5.61
CA PRO A 20 6.22 -5.54 -6.82
C PRO A 20 5.25 -4.37 -6.62
N LEU A 21 5.45 -3.28 -7.36
CA LEU A 21 4.54 -2.14 -7.35
C LEU A 21 3.12 -2.60 -7.69
N VAL A 22 2.15 -2.04 -6.96
CA VAL A 22 0.73 -2.20 -7.27
C VAL A 22 0.48 -1.50 -8.62
N GLY A 23 -0.21 -2.18 -9.54
CA GLY A 23 -0.55 -1.61 -10.84
C GLY A 23 -1.35 -0.31 -10.69
N ASN A 24 -1.26 0.58 -11.68
CA ASN A 24 -2.08 1.78 -11.73
C ASN A 24 -3.40 1.45 -12.43
N SER A 25 -4.53 1.51 -11.71
CA SER A 25 -5.85 1.25 -12.28
C SER A 25 -6.54 2.50 -12.83
N VAL A 26 -5.87 3.66 -12.77
CA VAL A 26 -6.43 4.94 -13.20
C VAL A 26 -6.30 5.13 -14.71
N ASN A 27 -7.43 5.23 -15.39
CA ASN A 27 -7.47 5.77 -16.74
C ASN A 27 -7.52 7.31 -16.69
N LEU A 28 -6.43 7.94 -17.11
CA LEU A 28 -6.27 9.40 -17.07
C LEU A 28 -7.07 10.16 -18.13
N GLU A 29 -7.71 9.47 -19.08
CA GLU A 29 -8.56 10.07 -20.12
C GLU A 29 -10.03 10.08 -19.70
N THR A 30 -10.47 9.06 -18.95
CA THR A 30 -11.88 8.87 -18.56
C THR A 30 -12.16 9.13 -17.08
N LEU A 31 -11.13 9.36 -16.26
CA LEU A 31 -11.18 9.45 -14.79
C LEU A 31 -11.72 8.20 -14.08
N LYS A 32 -12.01 7.15 -14.83
CA LYS A 32 -12.45 5.88 -14.26
C LYS A 32 -11.24 5.16 -13.70
N TYR A 33 -11.35 4.75 -12.44
CA TYR A 33 -10.49 3.73 -11.88
C TYR A 33 -11.19 2.40 -12.09
N SER A 34 -10.44 1.38 -12.49
CA SER A 34 -10.96 0.02 -12.48
C SER A 34 -10.73 -0.61 -11.10
N ASN A 35 -11.68 -1.42 -10.65
CA ASN A 35 -11.58 -2.22 -9.42
C ASN A 35 -11.03 -3.62 -9.73
N ASP A 36 -10.41 -3.79 -10.89
CA ASP A 36 -10.03 -5.10 -11.43
C ASP A 36 -8.65 -5.57 -10.89
N ILE A 37 -7.98 -4.69 -10.14
CA ILE A 37 -6.70 -4.93 -9.47
C ILE A 37 -6.92 -4.59 -8.00
N GLY A 38 -6.35 -5.36 -7.08
CA GLY A 38 -6.50 -5.15 -5.65
C GLY A 38 -7.31 -6.25 -4.97
N ALA A 39 -7.57 -6.07 -3.68
CA ALA A 39 -8.43 -6.97 -2.93
C ALA A 39 -9.28 -6.13 -1.97
N ILE A 40 -10.54 -6.52 -1.82
CA ILE A 40 -11.44 -5.92 -0.81
C ILE A 40 -10.99 -6.24 0.62
N GLU A 41 -10.25 -7.33 0.79
CA GLU A 41 -9.69 -7.79 2.06
C GLU A 41 -8.32 -8.44 1.81
N LEU A 42 -7.39 -8.18 2.72
CA LEU A 42 -6.12 -8.89 2.80
C LEU A 42 -6.03 -9.56 4.17
N SER A 43 -5.81 -10.86 4.19
CA SER A 43 -5.58 -11.64 5.41
C SER A 43 -4.35 -12.50 5.24
N ALA A 44 -3.48 -12.51 6.25
CA ALA A 44 -2.28 -13.31 6.28
C ALA A 44 -1.87 -13.61 7.72
N VAL A 45 -1.24 -14.77 7.91
CA VAL A 45 -0.48 -15.09 9.13
C VAL A 45 0.99 -14.89 8.79
N TRP A 46 1.69 -14.12 9.62
CA TRP A 46 3.10 -13.82 9.43
C TRP A 46 3.86 -14.04 10.74
N THR A 47 5.04 -14.63 10.63
CA THR A 47 5.98 -14.83 11.74
C THR A 47 7.22 -13.98 11.46
N ASP A 48 7.65 -13.23 12.46
CA ASP A 48 8.85 -12.41 12.38
C ASP A 48 10.11 -13.31 12.37
N PRO A 49 10.84 -13.39 11.24
CA PRO A 49 12.02 -14.26 11.14
C PRO A 49 13.21 -13.72 11.94
N GLU A 50 13.15 -12.46 12.38
CA GLU A 50 14.21 -11.78 13.12
C GLU A 50 13.84 -11.59 14.60
N PHE A 51 12.76 -12.25 15.06
CA PHE A 51 12.30 -12.13 16.43
C PHE A 51 13.33 -12.66 17.44
N ASP A 52 13.69 -11.79 18.38
CA ASP A 52 14.49 -12.13 19.56
C ASP A 52 13.69 -11.81 20.81
N GLN A 53 13.30 -12.86 21.55
CA GLN A 53 12.52 -12.76 22.78
C GLN A 53 13.22 -11.96 23.89
N SER A 54 14.54 -11.76 23.81
CA SER A 54 15.33 -10.98 24.77
C SER A 54 15.34 -9.48 24.47
N GLN A 55 14.76 -9.05 23.35
CA GLN A 55 14.75 -7.66 22.90
C GLN A 55 13.35 -7.05 22.99
N ASN A 56 13.29 -5.75 23.29
CA ASN A 56 12.06 -4.98 23.09
C ASN A 56 11.75 -4.90 21.60
N ALA A 57 10.49 -5.09 21.24
CA ALA A 57 10.03 -4.96 19.86
C ALA A 57 8.70 -4.19 19.79
N PHE A 58 8.39 -3.66 18.62
CA PHE A 58 7.07 -3.11 18.33
C PHE A 58 6.64 -3.48 16.92
N TYR A 59 5.36 -3.76 16.75
CA TYR A 59 4.77 -4.23 15.50
C TYR A 59 3.63 -3.32 15.11
N TYR A 60 3.60 -2.90 13.86
CA TYR A 60 2.44 -2.25 13.25
C TYR A 60 2.28 -2.78 11.83
N ALA A 61 1.05 -2.82 11.34
CA ALA A 61 0.77 -3.09 9.94
C ALA A 61 0.53 -1.78 9.20
N ARG A 62 0.93 -1.76 7.93
CA ARG A 62 0.55 -0.69 6.99
C ARG A 62 -0.03 -1.32 5.73
N VAL A 63 -1.04 -0.66 5.17
CA VAL A 63 -1.68 -1.07 3.91
C VAL A 63 -1.45 0.03 2.88
N LEU A 64 -1.14 -0.38 1.65
CA LEU A 64 -1.01 0.52 0.51
C LEU A 64 -2.21 0.30 -0.42
N GLU A 65 -2.98 1.35 -0.67
CA GLU A 65 -4.05 1.31 -1.67
C GLU A 65 -3.47 1.24 -3.09
N ASN A 66 -4.29 0.85 -4.06
CA ASN A 66 -3.98 1.12 -5.46
C ASN A 66 -3.87 2.65 -5.68
N PRO A 67 -3.01 3.10 -6.62
CA PRO A 67 -2.97 4.52 -6.97
C PRO A 67 -4.33 5.04 -7.44
N THR A 68 -4.73 6.21 -6.96
CA THR A 68 -5.97 6.90 -7.33
C THR A 68 -5.67 8.28 -7.93
N CYS A 69 -6.62 8.86 -8.67
CA CYS A 69 -6.51 10.22 -9.20
C CYS A 69 -6.35 11.24 -8.07
N ARG A 70 -5.43 12.20 -8.24
CA ARG A 70 -5.41 13.38 -7.36
C ARG A 70 -6.63 14.24 -7.60
N TRP A 71 -7.04 14.99 -6.57
CA TRP A 71 -8.08 16.00 -6.68
C TRP A 71 -7.81 17.00 -7.82
N SER A 72 -6.58 17.49 -7.95
CA SER A 72 -6.19 18.41 -9.03
C SER A 72 -6.33 17.81 -10.44
N THR A 73 -6.16 16.50 -10.57
CA THR A 73 -6.36 15.79 -11.85
C THR A 73 -7.84 15.59 -12.13
N TRP A 74 -8.62 15.27 -11.10
CA TRP A 74 -10.09 15.24 -11.16
C TRP A 74 -10.68 16.58 -11.61
N ASP A 75 -10.21 17.68 -11.01
CA ASP A 75 -10.71 19.03 -11.27
C ASP A 75 -10.37 19.49 -12.70
N ALA A 76 -9.12 19.31 -13.14
CA ALA A 76 -8.70 19.66 -14.49
C ALA A 76 -9.52 18.95 -15.57
N ILE A 77 -9.70 17.63 -15.44
CA ILE A 77 -10.46 16.86 -16.43
C ILE A 77 -11.95 17.23 -16.39
N ARG A 78 -12.54 17.49 -15.21
CA ARG A 78 -13.92 17.98 -15.11
C ARG A 78 -14.11 19.34 -15.77
N ALA A 79 -13.12 20.23 -15.66
CA ALA A 79 -13.10 21.53 -16.32
C ALA A 79 -12.78 21.46 -17.83
N GLY A 80 -12.51 20.26 -18.38
CA GLY A 80 -12.17 20.09 -19.79
C GLY A 80 -10.76 20.59 -20.15
N VAL A 81 -9.88 20.75 -19.16
CA VAL A 81 -8.50 21.20 -19.36
C VAL A 81 -7.50 20.11 -19.02
N SER A 82 -6.33 20.16 -19.64
CA SER A 82 -5.25 19.19 -19.36
C SER A 82 -4.72 19.35 -17.93
N PRO A 83 -4.52 18.26 -17.16
CA PRO A 83 -3.83 18.32 -15.89
C PRO A 83 -2.43 18.90 -16.04
N ARG A 84 -2.02 19.75 -15.10
CA ARG A 84 -0.71 20.38 -15.12
C ARG A 84 0.41 19.34 -15.18
N SER A 85 1.38 19.57 -16.06
CA SER A 85 2.49 18.64 -16.33
C SER A 85 3.54 18.59 -15.21
N ASP A 86 3.62 19.64 -14.39
CA ASP A 86 4.55 19.72 -13.25
C ASP A 86 4.05 18.99 -12.00
N LEU A 87 2.78 18.54 -11.99
CA LEU A 87 2.17 17.82 -10.87
C LEU A 87 2.00 16.33 -11.17
N LYS A 88 2.15 15.50 -10.14
CA LYS A 88 1.78 14.08 -10.23
C LYS A 88 0.27 13.96 -10.44
N LYS A 89 -0.14 13.11 -11.39
CA LYS A 89 -1.56 12.90 -11.72
C LYS A 89 -2.28 11.98 -10.73
N THR A 90 -1.52 11.14 -10.02
CA THR A 90 -2.04 10.17 -9.05
C THR A 90 -1.44 10.37 -7.66
N LEU A 91 -2.14 9.84 -6.66
CA LEU A 91 -1.68 9.66 -5.29
C LEU A 91 -1.83 8.19 -4.90
N GLN A 92 -1.20 7.79 -3.81
CA GLN A 92 -1.39 6.46 -3.23
C GLN A 92 -1.59 6.64 -1.73
N GLU A 93 -2.75 6.23 -1.23
CA GLU A 93 -3.07 6.33 0.19
C GLU A 93 -2.47 5.17 0.98
N ARG A 94 -2.34 5.42 2.29
CA ARG A 94 -1.74 4.47 3.23
C ARG A 94 -2.52 4.48 4.53
N ALA A 95 -2.91 3.30 4.98
CA ALA A 95 -3.45 3.09 6.33
C ALA A 95 -2.38 2.46 7.22
N TRP A 96 -2.41 2.78 8.51
CA TRP A 96 -1.50 2.27 9.52
C TRP A 96 -2.29 1.82 10.74
N THR A 97 -1.91 0.72 11.35
CA THR A 97 -2.48 0.29 12.62
C THR A 97 -1.78 0.98 13.78
N SER A 98 -2.43 1.02 14.94
CA SER A 98 -1.72 1.29 16.19
C SER A 98 -0.63 0.23 16.40
N PRO A 99 0.51 0.61 17.00
CA PRO A 99 1.59 -0.33 17.29
C PRO A 99 1.23 -1.22 18.49
N ILE A 100 1.66 -2.47 18.41
CA ILE A 100 1.67 -3.43 19.53
C ILE A 100 3.11 -3.50 20.03
N GLN A 101 3.30 -3.42 21.34
CA GLN A 101 4.64 -3.50 21.95
C GLN A 101 4.88 -4.89 22.55
N TYR A 102 6.11 -5.36 22.42
CA TYR A 102 6.62 -6.55 23.09
C TYR A 102 7.78 -6.13 24.00
N GLN A 103 7.72 -6.52 25.27
CA GLN A 103 8.75 -6.26 26.27
C GLN A 103 9.19 -7.59 26.91
N PRO A 104 10.49 -7.94 26.84
CA PRO A 104 11.04 -9.12 27.50
C PRO A 104 10.82 -9.06 29.00
N GLY A 105 10.38 -10.18 29.59
CA GLY A 105 10.19 -10.29 31.04
C GLY A 105 9.09 -9.39 31.60
N GLY A 106 8.07 -9.05 30.78
CA GLY A 106 6.85 -8.43 31.27
C GLY A 106 6.30 -9.23 32.45
N SER A 107 6.25 -8.55 33.61
CA SER A 107 5.85 -9.07 34.92
C SER A 107 4.47 -9.72 34.93
#